data_AF-A0A1Y4S4H2-F1
#
_entry.id   AF-A0A1Y4S4H2-F1
#
_cell.length_a   1.000
_cell.length_b   1.000
_cell.length_c   1.000
_cell.angle_alpha   90.00
_cell.angle_beta   90.00
_cell.angle_gamma   90.00
#
_symmetry.space_group_name_H-M   'P 1'
#
loop_
_entity.id
_entity.type
_entity.pdbx_description
1 polymer ?
#
loop_
_entity_poly.entity_id
_entity_poly.type
_entity_poly.pdbx_seq_one_letter_code
_entity_poly.pdbx_strand_id
1 'polypeptide(L)'
;MIGFSVVFVGKIISHMIFRREMLKEASPVTEPEVISQWQEAQKWAEYYRPIRLLRSPAAKAPFSMGRTIGGRVTVLPVRDYTAEELRFIFRHELCHIQRKDVDTKIFLAFCQALCWFNPLVWAAIRKASADLELSCDEQVLQDCSEEERKQYASLLLRSAGHARGFTTCLSAAAQSMRYRLRNVINVRRRRPGTLLLGVFMFVFTMAFGILSVSTDRRPAVELFETSHVDSRLPLIVQSVSYHAEGASTTESVWAWDEEKLLSILSQLDVERMGWLTRPEEEAQTQQFSLRLSRGSQSWWVTCWPQHMTVWSTEDHRTMYYHLPSPPDWAAIRAALDFEAEEPQTSDLLDPHLYFKLEWNDDSEILASDEPFFLLCRSLWVQDAETGEVLRVRGRDDSSAGFYGEPFPIRARLAFDLPVAQIMVSAQEPDGTVTEPVLSREGGQYTLDLLPRPATYTISILSKAQESLIYTGTYAFEVHE
;
A
#
# COMPACT_ATOMS: atom_id res chain seq x y z
N MET A 1 -13.01 7.61 -2.90
CA MET A 1 -13.73 7.56 -4.19
C MET A 1 -14.83 8.60 -4.36
N ILE A 2 -15.68 8.87 -3.35
CA ILE A 2 -16.83 9.79 -3.48
C ILE A 2 -16.41 11.21 -3.92
N GLY A 3 -15.41 11.81 -3.28
CA GLY A 3 -14.96 13.17 -3.62
C GLY A 3 -14.44 13.32 -5.05
N PHE A 4 -13.70 12.32 -5.55
CA PHE A 4 -13.27 12.26 -6.95
C PHE A 4 -14.47 12.31 -7.90
N SER A 5 -15.44 11.42 -7.68
CA SER A 5 -16.62 11.30 -8.55
C SER A 5 -17.43 12.60 -8.57
N VAL A 6 -17.66 13.23 -7.41
CA VAL A 6 -18.40 14.48 -7.32
C VAL A 6 -17.70 15.60 -8.11
N VAL A 7 -16.39 15.78 -7.92
CA VAL A 7 -15.64 16.84 -8.61
C VAL A 7 -15.54 16.57 -10.11
N PHE A 8 -15.23 15.34 -10.51
CA PHE A 8 -15.05 14.99 -11.92
C PHE A 8 -16.36 15.06 -12.70
N VAL A 9 -17.43 14.44 -12.17
CA VAL A 9 -18.76 14.49 -12.79
C VAL A 9 -19.29 15.93 -12.80
N GLY A 10 -19.09 16.69 -11.73
CA GLY A 10 -19.45 18.12 -11.68
C GLY A 10 -18.78 18.94 -12.78
N LYS A 11 -17.49 18.70 -13.06
CA LYS A 11 -16.76 19.35 -14.16
C LYS A 11 -17.31 18.96 -15.53
N ILE A 12 -17.62 17.68 -15.74
CA ILE A 12 -18.22 17.19 -16.99
C ILE A 12 -19.59 17.84 -17.21
N ILE A 13 -20.47 17.81 -16.21
CA ILE A 13 -21.81 18.42 -16.28
C ILE A 13 -21.70 19.91 -16.57
N SER A 14 -20.85 20.63 -15.85
CA SER A 14 -20.60 22.06 -16.08
C SER A 14 -20.15 22.33 -17.53
N HIS A 15 -19.26 21.51 -18.07
CA HIS A 15 -18.82 21.62 -19.47
C HIS A 15 -19.95 21.33 -20.47
N MET A 16 -20.79 20.32 -20.19
CA MET A 16 -21.93 19.98 -21.05
C MET A 16 -22.99 21.08 -21.06
N ILE A 17 -23.29 21.68 -19.90
CA ILE A 17 -24.20 22.82 -19.78
C ILE A 17 -23.65 24.02 -20.56
N PHE A 18 -22.38 24.38 -20.33
CA PHE A 18 -21.71 25.46 -21.06
C PHE A 18 -21.75 25.23 -22.57
N ARG A 19 -21.42 24.01 -23.03
CA ARG A 19 -21.49 23.66 -24.45
C ARG A 19 -22.89 23.84 -25.03
N ARG A 20 -23.91 23.38 -24.31
CA ARG A 20 -25.30 23.48 -24.75
C ARG A 20 -25.71 24.95 -24.84
N GLU A 21 -25.39 25.76 -23.84
CA GLU A 21 -25.72 27.18 -23.80
C GLU A 21 -25.06 27.94 -24.97
N MET A 22 -23.77 27.72 -25.20
CA MET A 22 -23.04 28.40 -26.27
C MET A 22 -23.51 28.01 -27.68
N LEU A 23 -23.95 26.77 -27.89
CA LEU A 23 -24.33 26.26 -29.21
C LEU A 23 -25.84 26.36 -29.51
N LYS A 24 -26.67 26.67 -28.51
CA LYS A 24 -28.15 26.71 -28.66
C LYS A 24 -28.60 27.69 -29.72
N GLU A 25 -28.01 28.88 -29.74
CA GLU A 25 -28.35 29.99 -30.65
C GLU A 25 -27.18 30.30 -31.61
N ALA A 26 -26.29 29.34 -31.81
CA ALA A 26 -25.13 29.54 -32.66
C ALA A 26 -25.50 29.37 -34.14
N SER A 27 -25.13 30.35 -34.97
CA SER A 27 -25.31 30.31 -36.42
C SER A 27 -23.98 30.13 -37.15
N PRO A 28 -23.93 29.44 -38.30
CA PRO A 28 -22.74 29.40 -39.14
C PRO A 28 -22.31 30.79 -39.59
N VAL A 29 -21.00 31.04 -39.66
CA VAL A 29 -20.47 32.28 -40.25
C VAL A 29 -20.56 32.16 -41.77
N THR A 30 -21.23 33.13 -42.41
CA THR A 30 -21.43 33.20 -43.87
C THR A 30 -20.68 34.35 -44.54
N GLU A 31 -20.11 35.26 -43.76
CA GLU A 31 -19.39 36.44 -44.25
C GLU A 31 -18.10 36.03 -44.99
N PRO A 32 -17.96 36.33 -46.30
CA PRO A 32 -16.81 35.90 -47.11
C PRO A 32 -15.46 36.39 -46.57
N GLU A 33 -15.41 37.61 -46.05
CA GLU A 33 -14.19 38.21 -45.47
C GLU A 33 -13.73 37.46 -44.21
N VAL A 34 -14.67 37.03 -43.37
CA VAL A 34 -14.33 36.26 -42.16
C VAL A 34 -13.88 34.85 -42.52
N ILE A 35 -14.51 34.25 -43.53
CA ILE A 35 -14.14 32.93 -44.03
C ILE A 35 -12.75 32.96 -44.67
N SER A 36 -12.39 34.01 -45.42
CA SER A 36 -11.07 34.13 -46.02
C SER A 36 -9.97 34.27 -44.95
N GLN A 37 -10.19 35.10 -43.93
CA GLN A 37 -9.29 35.20 -42.77
C GLN A 37 -9.14 33.87 -42.02
N TRP A 38 -10.22 33.11 -41.87
CA TRP A 38 -10.16 31.77 -41.27
C TRP A 38 -9.29 30.81 -42.10
N GLN A 39 -9.46 30.79 -43.43
CA GLN A 39 -8.67 29.96 -44.33
C GLN A 39 -7.19 30.33 -44.34
N GLU A 40 -6.86 31.63 -44.29
CA GLU A 40 -5.48 32.09 -44.15
C GLU A 40 -4.86 31.64 -42.84
N ALA A 41 -5.61 31.74 -41.74
CA ALA A 41 -5.14 31.25 -40.44
C ALA A 41 -4.96 29.73 -40.43
N GLN A 42 -5.83 28.95 -41.10
CA GLN A 42 -5.66 27.50 -41.26
C GLN A 42 -4.40 27.13 -42.03
N LYS A 43 -4.06 27.89 -43.08
CA LYS A 43 -2.80 27.72 -43.81
C LYS A 43 -1.60 28.03 -42.92
N TRP A 44 -1.64 29.14 -42.17
CA TRP A 44 -0.59 29.51 -41.22
C TRP A 44 -0.35 28.44 -40.15
N ALA A 45 -1.42 27.84 -39.62
CA ALA A 45 -1.33 26.77 -38.63
C ALA A 45 -1.08 25.37 -39.24
N GLU A 46 -1.01 25.26 -40.57
CA GLU A 46 -0.95 23.99 -41.32
C GLU A 46 -2.02 22.97 -40.88
N TYR A 47 -3.23 23.46 -40.60
CA TYR A 47 -4.31 22.67 -40.01
C TYR A 47 -5.59 22.63 -40.87
N TYR A 48 -5.76 21.52 -41.58
CA TYR A 48 -6.80 21.36 -42.61
C TYR A 48 -7.97 20.44 -42.23
N ARG A 49 -8.03 19.93 -41.00
CA ARG A 49 -9.16 19.10 -40.55
C ARG A 49 -10.43 19.97 -40.45
N PRO A 50 -11.64 19.39 -40.67
CA PRO A 50 -12.88 20.16 -40.64
C PRO A 50 -13.11 20.77 -39.25
N ILE A 51 -13.27 22.09 -39.21
CA ILE A 51 -13.65 22.86 -38.01
C ILE A 51 -14.84 23.71 -38.41
N ARG A 52 -15.92 23.65 -37.62
CA ARG A 52 -17.10 24.49 -37.86
C ARG A 52 -16.86 25.87 -37.26
N LEU A 53 -16.98 26.92 -38.08
CA LEU A 53 -16.92 28.30 -37.62
C LEU A 53 -18.35 28.84 -37.38
N LEU A 54 -18.67 29.18 -36.14
CA LEU A 54 -19.99 29.66 -35.73
C LEU A 54 -19.89 31.03 -35.06
N ARG A 55 -20.99 31.80 -35.09
CA ARG A 55 -21.22 32.95 -34.22
C ARG A 55 -22.27 32.60 -33.18
N SER A 56 -22.08 33.05 -31.94
CA SER A 56 -23.04 32.83 -30.84
C SER A 56 -23.26 34.11 -30.04
N PRO A 57 -24.51 34.55 -29.82
CA PRO A 57 -24.82 35.68 -28.95
C PRO A 57 -24.37 35.48 -27.49
N ALA A 58 -24.36 34.21 -27.03
CA ALA A 58 -23.98 33.87 -25.66
C ALA A 58 -22.45 33.90 -25.44
N ALA A 59 -21.65 33.87 -26.52
CA ALA A 59 -20.20 33.90 -26.43
C ALA A 59 -19.70 35.31 -26.08
N LYS A 60 -18.93 35.42 -24.98
CA LYS A 60 -18.34 36.70 -24.53
C LYS A 60 -16.96 36.97 -25.12
N ALA A 61 -16.26 35.91 -25.52
CA ALA A 61 -14.95 35.92 -26.15
C ALA A 61 -14.90 34.81 -27.22
N PRO A 62 -14.01 34.93 -28.22
CA PRO A 62 -13.70 33.82 -29.12
C PRO A 62 -13.21 32.60 -28.32
N PHE A 63 -13.61 31.41 -28.73
CA PHE A 63 -13.06 30.17 -28.19
C PHE A 63 -13.26 29.00 -29.14
N SER A 64 -12.42 27.98 -28.99
CA SER A 64 -12.51 26.71 -29.69
C SER A 64 -12.83 25.57 -28.74
N MET A 65 -13.69 24.65 -29.18
CA MET A 65 -14.11 23.51 -28.38
C MET A 65 -14.34 22.26 -29.24
N GLY A 66 -14.29 21.09 -28.59
CA GLY A 66 -14.55 19.80 -29.22
C GLY A 66 -13.29 18.94 -29.36
N ARG A 67 -13.43 17.66 -28.96
CA ARG A 67 -12.33 16.69 -28.95
C ARG A 67 -12.26 15.83 -30.22
N THR A 68 -13.43 15.45 -30.76
CA THR A 68 -13.54 14.57 -31.92
C THR A 68 -13.38 15.35 -33.23
N ILE A 69 -12.84 14.69 -34.26
CA ILE A 69 -12.52 15.31 -35.56
C ILE A 69 -13.75 15.96 -36.21
N GLY A 70 -14.96 15.42 -36.02
CA GLY A 70 -16.22 16.00 -36.52
C GLY A 70 -16.97 16.89 -35.52
N GLY A 71 -16.47 17.02 -34.29
CA GLY A 71 -17.10 17.79 -33.21
C GLY A 71 -16.43 19.13 -32.91
N ARG A 72 -15.37 19.50 -33.65
CA ARG A 72 -14.60 20.73 -33.43
C ARG A 72 -15.36 21.94 -33.95
N VAL A 73 -15.48 22.94 -33.09
CA VAL A 73 -16.18 24.19 -33.35
C VAL A 73 -15.36 25.34 -32.81
N THR A 74 -15.16 26.36 -33.64
CA THR A 74 -14.66 27.67 -33.20
C THR A 74 -15.84 28.63 -33.20
N VAL A 75 -16.07 29.28 -32.06
CA VAL A 75 -17.21 30.17 -31.83
C VAL A 75 -16.71 31.59 -31.66
N LEU A 76 -17.30 32.50 -32.44
CA LEU A 76 -17.11 33.94 -32.31
C LEU A 76 -18.29 34.58 -31.58
N PRO A 77 -18.04 35.59 -30.72
CA PRO A 77 -19.08 36.51 -30.27
C PRO A 77 -19.73 37.24 -31.45
N VAL A 78 -21.00 37.61 -31.29
CA VAL A 78 -21.68 38.52 -32.24
C VAL A 78 -21.17 39.94 -32.02
N ARG A 79 -20.06 40.25 -32.71
CA ARG A 79 -19.38 41.55 -32.72
C ARG A 79 -18.65 41.74 -34.05
N ASP A 80 -18.44 42.98 -34.42
CA ASP A 80 -17.63 43.33 -35.58
C ASP A 80 -16.15 43.28 -35.21
N TYR A 81 -15.36 42.73 -36.13
CA TYR A 81 -13.91 42.58 -36.01
C TYR A 81 -13.27 43.11 -37.28
N THR A 82 -12.13 43.78 -37.14
CA THR A 82 -11.32 44.11 -38.32
C THR A 82 -10.62 42.85 -38.83
N ALA A 83 -10.17 42.86 -40.09
CA ALA A 83 -9.43 41.73 -40.67
C ALA A 83 -8.17 41.39 -39.84
N GLU A 84 -7.43 42.39 -39.37
CA GLU A 84 -6.26 42.21 -38.51
C GLU A 84 -6.61 41.58 -37.16
N GLU A 85 -7.75 41.94 -36.58
CA GLU A 85 -8.20 41.35 -35.32
C GLU A 85 -8.61 39.88 -35.50
N LEU A 86 -9.30 39.57 -36.60
CA LEU A 86 -9.63 38.19 -36.96
C LEU A 86 -8.38 37.36 -37.21
N ARG A 87 -7.36 37.93 -37.87
CA ARG A 87 -6.06 37.29 -38.09
C ARG A 87 -5.45 36.81 -36.77
N PHE A 88 -5.37 37.70 -35.77
CA PHE A 88 -4.83 37.35 -34.46
C PHE A 88 -5.72 36.37 -33.67
N ILE A 89 -7.04 36.57 -33.67
CA ILE A 89 -8.00 35.70 -32.98
C ILE A 89 -7.90 34.27 -33.54
N PHE A 90 -7.94 34.12 -34.86
CA PHE A 90 -7.94 32.79 -35.48
C PHE A 90 -6.61 32.07 -35.34
N ARG A 91 -5.47 32.78 -35.42
CA ARG A 91 -4.16 32.18 -35.12
C ARG A 91 -4.10 31.67 -33.67
N HIS A 92 -4.61 32.44 -32.70
CA HIS A 92 -4.68 32.04 -31.30
C HIS A 92 -5.54 30.79 -31.10
N GLU A 93 -6.74 30.80 -31.68
CA GLU A 93 -7.68 29.68 -31.58
C GLU A 93 -7.17 28.41 -32.27
N LEU A 94 -6.54 28.53 -33.44
CA LEU A 94 -5.94 27.40 -34.13
C LEU A 94 -4.72 26.85 -33.40
N CYS A 95 -3.95 27.69 -32.71
CA CYS A 95 -2.87 27.25 -31.83
C CYS A 95 -3.38 26.30 -30.74
N HIS A 96 -4.50 26.63 -30.08
CA HIS A 96 -5.14 25.74 -29.10
C HIS A 96 -5.57 24.40 -29.72
N ILE A 97 -6.10 24.42 -30.95
CA ILE A 97 -6.56 23.21 -31.65
C ILE A 97 -5.38 22.33 -32.06
N GLN A 98 -4.33 22.93 -32.64
CA GLN A 98 -3.13 22.23 -33.11
C GLN A 98 -2.42 21.51 -31.95
N ARG A 99 -2.31 22.19 -30.80
CA ARG A 99 -1.67 21.68 -29.59
C ARG A 99 -2.55 20.76 -28.74
N LYS A 100 -3.82 20.59 -29.12
CA LYS A 100 -4.82 19.79 -28.39
C LYS A 100 -4.99 20.25 -26.93
N ASP A 101 -5.02 21.55 -26.70
CA ASP A 101 -5.11 22.10 -25.33
C ASP A 101 -6.39 21.70 -24.60
N VAL A 102 -7.44 21.31 -25.34
CA VAL A 102 -8.65 20.68 -24.78
C VAL A 102 -8.32 19.38 -24.05
N ASP A 103 -7.46 18.52 -24.62
CA ASP A 103 -7.05 17.25 -24.00
C ASP A 103 -6.23 17.53 -22.74
N THR A 104 -5.33 18.52 -22.79
CA THR A 104 -4.56 18.97 -21.61
C THR A 104 -5.48 19.50 -20.51
N LYS A 105 -6.48 20.33 -20.85
CA LYS A 105 -7.47 20.85 -19.88
C LYS A 105 -8.32 19.73 -19.26
N ILE A 106 -8.66 18.68 -20.02
CA ILE A 106 -9.34 17.49 -19.48
C ILE A 106 -8.43 16.72 -18.52
N PHE A 107 -7.17 16.50 -18.88
CA PHE A 107 -6.20 15.84 -18.00
C PHE A 107 -5.98 16.61 -16.70
N LEU A 108 -5.84 17.94 -16.77
CA LEU A 108 -5.76 18.78 -15.57
C LEU A 108 -7.02 18.68 -14.70
N ALA A 109 -8.21 18.62 -15.29
CA ALA A 109 -9.45 18.43 -14.54
C ALA A 109 -9.51 17.03 -13.87
N PHE A 110 -8.98 16.01 -14.52
CA PHE A 110 -8.84 14.67 -13.94
C PHE A 110 -7.86 14.67 -12.75
N CYS A 111 -6.68 15.29 -12.89
CA CYS A 111 -5.74 15.48 -11.78
C CYS A 111 -6.36 16.29 -10.64
N GLN A 112 -7.16 17.32 -10.95
CA GLN A 112 -7.90 18.09 -9.94
C GLN A 112 -8.86 17.21 -9.15
N ALA A 113 -9.56 16.30 -9.83
CA ALA A 113 -10.51 15.42 -9.19
C ALA A 113 -9.80 14.35 -8.34
N LEU A 114 -8.68 13.79 -8.82
CA LEU A 114 -7.87 12.83 -8.05
C LEU A 114 -7.39 13.46 -6.74
N CYS A 115 -6.85 14.67 -6.84
CA CYS A 115 -6.29 15.40 -5.71
C CYS A 115 -7.25 16.50 -5.20
N TRP A 116 -8.56 16.23 -5.20
CA TRP A 116 -9.59 17.24 -4.91
C TRP A 116 -9.39 17.93 -3.54
N PHE A 117 -8.85 17.21 -2.56
CA PHE A 117 -8.57 17.70 -1.22
C PHE A 117 -7.30 18.56 -1.12
N ASN A 118 -6.42 18.54 -2.12
CA ASN A 118 -5.11 19.18 -2.05
C ASN A 118 -5.11 20.59 -2.68
N PRO A 119 -5.13 21.69 -1.90
CA PRO A 119 -5.21 23.05 -2.42
C PRO A 119 -4.01 23.46 -3.32
N LEU A 120 -2.85 22.81 -3.17
CA LEU A 120 -1.68 23.07 -4.00
C LEU A 120 -1.92 22.62 -5.45
N VAL A 121 -2.63 21.51 -5.66
CA VAL A 121 -3.00 21.05 -7.00
C VAL A 121 -3.93 22.05 -7.69
N TRP A 122 -4.84 22.66 -6.94
CA TRP A 122 -5.72 23.71 -7.47
C TRP A 122 -4.93 24.95 -7.90
N ALA A 123 -3.93 25.34 -7.11
CA ALA A 123 -3.02 26.44 -7.47
C ALA A 123 -2.17 26.09 -8.71
N ALA A 124 -1.64 24.87 -8.78
CA ALA A 124 -0.86 24.37 -9.90
C ALA A 124 -1.68 24.37 -11.21
N ILE A 125 -2.91 23.86 -11.18
CA ILE A 125 -3.81 23.83 -12.35
C ILE A 125 -4.16 25.24 -12.83
N ARG A 126 -4.38 26.19 -11.90
CA ARG A 126 -4.62 27.60 -12.26
C ARG A 126 -3.40 28.20 -12.98
N LYS A 127 -2.18 27.91 -12.51
CA LYS A 127 -0.97 28.35 -13.20
C LYS A 127 -0.78 27.66 -14.55
N ALA A 128 -0.95 26.34 -14.61
CA ALA A 128 -0.86 25.58 -15.85
C ALA A 128 -1.83 26.11 -16.91
N SER A 129 -3.06 26.45 -16.50
CA SER A 129 -4.06 27.06 -17.40
C SER A 129 -3.61 28.43 -17.91
N ALA A 130 -2.99 29.27 -17.07
CA ALA A 130 -2.46 30.57 -17.49
C ALA A 130 -1.22 30.43 -18.41
N ASP A 131 -0.39 29.41 -18.18
CA ASP A 131 0.79 29.14 -19.01
C ASP A 131 0.40 28.55 -20.38
N LEU A 132 -0.72 27.81 -20.49
CA LEU A 132 -1.27 27.40 -21.79
C LEU A 132 -1.64 28.63 -22.65
N GLU A 133 -2.42 29.56 -22.10
CA GLU A 133 -2.81 30.79 -22.80
C GLU A 133 -1.60 31.64 -23.19
N LEU A 134 -0.62 31.77 -22.29
CA LEU A 134 0.60 32.51 -22.57
C LEU A 134 1.43 31.85 -23.68
N SER A 135 1.53 30.53 -23.67
CA SER A 135 2.29 29.81 -24.69
C SER A 135 1.64 29.92 -26.07
N CYS A 136 0.31 30.05 -26.14
CA CYS A 136 -0.39 30.40 -27.37
C CYS A 136 -0.09 31.82 -27.81
N ASP A 137 -0.15 32.80 -26.90
CA ASP A 137 0.21 34.20 -27.20
C ASP A 137 1.64 34.29 -27.76
N GLU A 138 2.60 33.58 -27.15
CA GLU A 138 4.00 33.55 -27.58
C GLU A 138 4.15 32.96 -29.00
N GLN A 139 3.41 31.91 -29.33
CA GLN A 139 3.44 31.28 -30.66
C GLN A 139 2.83 32.18 -31.73
N VAL A 140 1.70 32.84 -31.45
CA VAL A 140 1.07 33.80 -32.37
C VAL A 140 2.01 34.97 -32.68
N LEU A 141 2.81 35.40 -31.71
CA LEU A 141 3.67 36.57 -31.81
C LEU A 141 5.11 36.24 -32.23
N GLN A 142 5.45 34.98 -32.48
CA GLN A 142 6.85 34.54 -32.70
C GLN A 142 7.55 35.36 -33.79
N ASP A 143 6.86 35.63 -34.90
CA ASP A 143 7.38 36.36 -36.06
C ASP A 143 6.77 37.77 -36.22
N CYS A 144 6.09 38.29 -35.19
CA CYS A 144 5.44 39.60 -35.22
C CYS A 144 6.38 40.76 -34.85
N SER A 145 6.19 41.90 -35.51
CA SER A 145 6.86 43.16 -35.19
C SER A 145 6.41 43.74 -33.83
N GLU A 146 7.12 44.76 -33.33
CA GLU A 146 6.74 45.43 -32.08
C GLU A 146 5.38 46.13 -32.20
N GLU A 147 5.08 46.72 -33.35
CA GLU A 147 3.79 47.34 -33.67
C GLU A 147 2.66 46.30 -33.65
N GLU A 148 2.86 45.14 -34.29
CA GLU A 148 1.90 44.04 -34.29
C GLU A 148 1.66 43.49 -32.88
N ARG A 149 2.71 43.39 -32.05
CA ARG A 149 2.59 43.01 -30.63
C ARG A 149 1.74 44.01 -29.84
N LYS A 150 1.88 45.32 -30.09
CA LYS A 150 1.07 46.36 -29.45
C LYS A 150 -0.39 46.29 -29.90
N GLN A 151 -0.64 46.00 -31.18
CA GLN A 151 -1.99 45.76 -31.71
C GLN A 151 -2.63 44.51 -31.09
N TYR A 152 -1.86 43.42 -30.95
CA TYR A 152 -2.34 42.22 -30.26
C TYR A 152 -2.65 42.49 -28.79
N ALA A 153 -1.77 43.22 -28.08
CA ALA A 153 -1.98 43.63 -26.70
C ALA A 153 -3.25 44.48 -26.51
N SER A 154 -3.54 45.40 -27.44
CA SER A 154 -4.75 46.22 -27.41
C SER A 154 -6.00 45.38 -27.67
N LEU A 155 -5.92 44.42 -28.59
CA LEU A 155 -6.98 43.43 -28.84
C LEU A 155 -7.30 42.59 -27.60
N LEU A 156 -6.28 42.10 -26.89
CA LEU A 156 -6.44 41.38 -25.63
C LEU A 156 -7.12 42.24 -24.55
N LEU A 157 -6.76 43.52 -24.45
CA LEU A 157 -7.39 44.46 -23.51
C LEU A 157 -8.85 44.76 -23.87
N ARG A 158 -9.16 44.83 -25.17
CA ARG A 158 -10.53 45.09 -25.62
C ARG A 158 -11.43 43.86 -25.44
N SER A 159 -10.93 42.65 -25.73
CA SER A 159 -11.67 41.41 -25.49
C SER A 159 -11.96 41.21 -24.00
N ALA A 160 -11.03 41.60 -23.14
CA ALA A 160 -11.17 41.65 -21.69
C ALA A 160 -12.21 42.63 -21.15
N GLY A 161 -12.21 43.85 -21.69
CA GLY A 161 -13.04 44.96 -21.19
C GLY A 161 -14.54 44.68 -21.27
N HIS A 162 -14.94 43.73 -22.11
CA HIS A 162 -16.34 43.32 -22.29
C HIS A 162 -16.82 42.23 -21.31
N ALA A 163 -15.95 41.75 -20.40
CA ALA A 163 -16.29 40.76 -19.38
C ALA A 163 -16.73 41.37 -18.03
N ARG A 164 -17.16 42.65 -18.00
CA ARG A 164 -17.46 43.38 -16.76
C ARG A 164 -18.77 42.89 -16.11
N GLY A 165 -18.63 42.30 -14.92
CA GLY A 165 -19.63 42.26 -13.86
C GLY A 165 -19.00 42.73 -12.55
N PHE A 166 -19.69 43.58 -11.78
CA PHE A 166 -19.22 44.10 -10.50
C PHE A 166 -19.24 43.02 -9.43
N THR A 167 -18.10 42.41 -9.13
CA THR A 167 -17.92 41.62 -7.89
C THR A 167 -16.49 41.82 -7.36
N THR A 168 -16.36 41.92 -6.05
CA THR A 168 -15.12 42.17 -5.30
C THR A 168 -14.15 40.97 -5.28
N CYS A 169 -14.43 39.92 -6.07
CA CYS A 169 -13.59 38.73 -6.27
C CYS A 169 -12.87 38.72 -7.64
N LEU A 170 -12.57 39.90 -8.19
CA LEU A 170 -11.93 40.11 -9.50
C LEU A 170 -10.41 39.80 -9.51
N SER A 171 -9.98 38.62 -9.04
CA SER A 171 -8.55 38.31 -8.87
C SER A 171 -7.98 37.44 -10.00
N ALA A 172 -8.54 36.26 -10.30
CA ALA A 172 -7.85 35.29 -11.15
C ALA A 172 -7.82 35.62 -12.65
N ALA A 173 -8.96 36.02 -13.23
CA ALA A 173 -9.04 36.36 -14.66
C ALA A 173 -8.26 37.65 -14.99
N ALA A 174 -8.38 38.67 -14.13
CA ALA A 174 -7.65 39.92 -14.27
C ALA A 174 -6.13 39.72 -14.05
N GLN A 175 -5.72 38.86 -13.12
CA GLN A 175 -4.32 38.54 -12.88
C GLN A 175 -3.71 37.73 -14.03
N SER A 176 -4.43 36.72 -14.56
CA SER A 176 -4.01 35.97 -15.76
C SER A 176 -3.82 36.90 -16.96
N MET A 177 -4.71 37.86 -17.14
CA MET A 177 -4.63 38.84 -18.22
C MET A 177 -3.50 39.85 -18.06
N ARG A 178 -3.30 40.40 -16.87
CA ARG A 178 -2.12 41.24 -16.56
C ARG A 178 -0.82 40.45 -16.81
N TYR A 179 -0.81 39.17 -16.46
CA TYR A 179 0.32 38.28 -16.71
C TYR A 179 0.58 38.08 -18.21
N ARG A 180 -0.46 37.80 -19.01
CA ARG A 180 -0.37 37.69 -20.48
C ARG A 180 0.14 38.99 -21.11
N LEU A 181 -0.49 40.12 -20.81
CA LEU A 181 -0.12 41.43 -21.34
C LEU A 181 1.35 41.78 -21.05
N ARG A 182 1.80 41.53 -19.82
CA ARG A 182 3.19 41.78 -19.43
C ARG A 182 4.18 40.95 -20.25
N ASN A 183 3.88 39.69 -20.53
CA ASN A 183 4.79 38.81 -21.26
C ASN A 183 4.69 38.99 -22.80
N VAL A 184 3.54 39.43 -23.32
CA VAL A 184 3.38 39.83 -24.72
C VAL A 184 4.28 41.03 -25.05
N ILE A 185 4.35 42.01 -24.13
CA ILE A 185 5.18 43.21 -24.27
C ILE A 185 6.65 42.89 -23.97
N ASN A 186 6.92 42.19 -22.86
CA ASN A 186 8.28 41.86 -22.44
C ASN A 186 8.58 40.39 -22.72
N VAL A 187 9.12 40.11 -23.90
CA VAL A 187 9.54 38.76 -24.28
C VAL A 187 10.73 38.34 -23.43
N ARG A 188 10.51 37.40 -22.52
CA ARG A 188 11.57 36.84 -21.68
C ARG A 188 11.86 35.41 -22.13
N ARG A 189 13.09 35.13 -22.55
CA ARG A 189 13.52 33.75 -22.82
C ARG A 189 13.42 32.92 -21.54
N ARG A 190 12.61 31.86 -21.56
CA ARG A 190 12.51 30.87 -20.47
C ARG A 190 13.47 29.72 -20.74
N ARG A 191 14.14 29.21 -19.70
CA ARG A 191 14.97 28.01 -19.80
C ARG A 191 14.07 26.76 -19.78
N PRO A 192 14.40 25.70 -20.53
CA PRO A 192 13.64 24.46 -20.52
C PRO A 192 13.71 23.81 -19.13
N GLY A 193 12.55 23.47 -18.56
CA GLY A 193 12.44 22.80 -17.26
C GLY A 193 12.72 21.28 -17.31
N THR A 194 13.22 20.77 -18.44
CA THR A 194 13.43 19.33 -18.67
C THR A 194 14.42 18.71 -17.69
N LEU A 195 15.48 19.44 -17.33
CA LEU A 195 16.43 18.99 -16.30
C LEU A 195 15.75 18.84 -14.94
N LEU A 196 14.93 19.81 -14.54
CA LEU A 196 14.21 19.76 -13.27
C LEU A 196 13.21 18.61 -13.23
N LEU A 197 12.50 18.38 -14.34
CA LEU A 197 11.60 17.22 -14.49
C LEU A 197 12.37 15.90 -14.38
N GLY A 198 13.54 15.80 -15.03
CA GLY A 198 14.40 14.62 -14.96
C GLY A 198 14.88 14.33 -13.53
N VAL A 199 15.33 15.36 -12.81
CA VAL A 199 15.72 15.24 -11.40
C VAL A 199 14.54 14.82 -10.53
N PHE A 200 13.37 15.42 -10.72
CA PHE A 200 12.18 15.06 -9.94
C PHE A 200 11.75 13.61 -10.20
N MET A 201 11.72 13.18 -11.46
CA MET A 201 11.43 11.79 -11.83
C MET A 201 12.45 10.82 -11.22
N PHE A 202 13.74 11.15 -11.25
CA PHE A 202 14.78 10.32 -10.64
C PHE A 202 14.58 10.17 -9.13
N VAL A 203 14.38 11.28 -8.41
CA VAL A 203 14.14 11.26 -6.96
C VAL A 203 12.86 10.49 -6.63
N PHE A 204 11.80 10.67 -7.41
CA PHE A 204 10.55 9.93 -7.23
C PHE A 204 10.76 8.42 -7.42
N THR A 205 11.46 8.00 -8.48
CA THR A 205 11.79 6.58 -8.70
C THR A 205 12.72 6.02 -7.62
N MET A 206 13.63 6.82 -7.05
CA MET A 206 14.47 6.37 -5.93
C MET A 206 13.70 6.29 -4.60
N ALA A 207 12.75 7.19 -4.37
CA ALA A 207 11.94 7.20 -3.15
C ALA A 207 10.85 6.12 -3.14
N PHE A 208 10.35 5.72 -4.31
CA PHE A 208 9.26 4.75 -4.46
C PHE A 208 9.66 3.43 -5.15
N GLY A 209 10.89 3.32 -5.66
CA GLY A 209 11.42 2.09 -6.23
C GLY A 209 11.96 1.18 -5.15
N ILE A 210 11.54 -0.09 -5.18
CA ILE A 210 12.07 -1.15 -4.30
C ILE A 210 13.49 -1.47 -4.77
N LEU A 211 14.49 -0.78 -4.23
CA LEU A 211 15.88 -1.17 -4.39
C LEU A 211 16.26 -2.06 -3.22
N SER A 212 16.07 -3.38 -3.38
CA SER A 212 16.64 -4.34 -2.44
C SER A 212 18.15 -4.35 -2.65
N VAL A 213 18.87 -3.58 -1.83
CA VAL A 213 20.33 -3.62 -1.78
C VAL A 213 20.70 -4.82 -0.92
N SER A 214 20.90 -5.96 -1.56
CA SER A 214 21.40 -7.18 -0.93
C SER A 214 22.91 -7.05 -0.74
N THR A 215 23.37 -7.11 0.51
CA THR A 215 24.75 -6.76 0.86
C THR A 215 25.70 -7.93 1.05
N ASP A 216 25.24 -9.19 1.16
CA ASP A 216 26.13 -10.37 1.20
C ASP A 216 25.35 -11.65 0.87
N ARG A 217 25.84 -12.43 -0.11
CA ARG A 217 25.41 -13.81 -0.35
C ARG A 217 26.20 -14.75 0.55
N ARG A 218 25.51 -15.62 1.28
CA ARG A 218 26.14 -16.68 2.09
C ARG A 218 25.25 -17.91 2.14
N PRO A 219 25.80 -19.11 2.39
CA PRO A 219 25.01 -20.29 2.69
C PRO A 219 24.12 -20.10 3.93
N ALA A 220 22.90 -20.66 3.92
CA ALA A 220 21.97 -20.53 5.04
C ALA A 220 22.52 -21.15 6.34
N VAL A 221 23.31 -22.23 6.24
CA VAL A 221 23.92 -22.89 7.40
C VAL A 221 24.86 -21.96 8.19
N GLU A 222 25.56 -21.05 7.51
CA GLU A 222 26.48 -20.09 8.14
C GLU A 222 25.74 -19.07 9.02
N LEU A 223 24.43 -18.88 8.82
CA LEU A 223 23.63 -18.04 9.71
C LEU A 223 23.61 -18.57 11.15
N PHE A 224 23.83 -19.87 11.34
CA PHE A 224 23.79 -20.55 12.63
C PHE A 224 25.20 -20.81 13.18
N GLU A 225 26.25 -20.35 12.48
CA GLU A 225 27.67 -20.48 12.85
C GLU A 225 28.23 -19.22 13.55
N THR A 226 27.34 -18.37 14.08
CA THR A 226 27.68 -17.07 14.68
C THR A 226 28.83 -17.12 15.70
N SER A 227 29.66 -16.08 15.72
CA SER A 227 30.89 -15.92 16.51
C SER A 227 30.75 -16.06 18.04
N HIS A 228 29.52 -16.08 18.56
CA HIS A 228 29.23 -16.09 20.00
C HIS A 228 28.83 -17.46 20.56
N VAL A 229 28.62 -18.46 19.70
CA VAL A 229 28.26 -19.83 20.10
C VAL A 229 29.50 -20.72 19.98
N ASP A 230 29.74 -21.61 20.96
CA ASP A 230 30.84 -22.58 20.88
C ASP A 230 30.62 -23.50 19.67
N SER A 231 31.31 -23.22 18.57
CA SER A 231 31.22 -23.93 17.29
C SER A 231 31.60 -25.41 17.38
N ARG A 232 32.04 -25.87 18.56
CA ARG A 232 32.27 -27.28 18.90
C ARG A 232 30.99 -28.08 19.15
N LEU A 233 29.86 -27.43 19.43
CA LEU A 233 28.58 -28.11 19.66
C LEU A 233 27.86 -28.40 18.33
N PRO A 234 27.30 -29.61 18.14
CA PRO A 234 26.56 -29.93 16.93
C PRO A 234 25.30 -29.06 16.83
N LEU A 235 24.91 -28.74 15.59
CA LEU A 235 23.62 -28.12 15.29
C LEU A 235 22.61 -29.25 15.18
N ILE A 236 21.60 -29.25 16.06
CA ILE A 236 20.62 -30.33 16.17
C ILE A 236 19.27 -29.82 15.68
N VAL A 237 18.57 -30.61 14.88
CA VAL A 237 17.19 -30.34 14.47
C VAL A 237 16.27 -30.87 15.56
N GLN A 238 15.46 -29.99 16.17
CA GLN A 238 14.57 -30.35 17.29
C GLN A 238 13.16 -30.71 16.83
N SER A 239 12.66 -30.05 15.79
CA SER A 239 11.33 -30.27 15.26
C SER A 239 11.26 -29.84 13.80
N VAL A 240 10.43 -30.53 13.02
CA VAL A 240 10.22 -30.24 11.61
C VAL A 240 8.73 -30.21 11.30
N SER A 241 8.33 -29.27 10.46
CA SER A 241 6.98 -29.16 9.94
C SER A 241 7.00 -28.78 8.47
N TYR A 242 6.04 -29.32 7.73
CA TYR A 242 5.99 -29.20 6.29
C TYR A 242 4.57 -28.90 5.84
N HIS A 243 4.43 -27.87 5.00
CA HIS A 243 3.18 -27.48 4.38
C HIS A 243 3.29 -27.70 2.87
N ALA A 244 2.57 -28.69 2.36
CA ALA A 244 2.53 -28.96 0.93
C ALA A 244 1.76 -27.86 0.20
N GLU A 245 2.12 -27.61 -1.07
CA GLU A 245 1.43 -26.64 -1.91
C GLU A 245 -0.06 -26.98 -2.01
N GLY A 246 -0.93 -26.02 -1.66
CA GLY A 246 -2.39 -26.20 -1.67
C GLY A 246 -2.97 -27.03 -0.51
N ALA A 247 -2.19 -27.41 0.49
CA ALA A 247 -2.70 -28.08 1.69
C ALA A 247 -3.48 -27.12 2.59
N SER A 248 -4.47 -27.63 3.33
CA SER A 248 -5.22 -26.84 4.33
C SER A 248 -4.53 -26.77 5.70
N THR A 249 -3.56 -27.66 5.95
CA THR A 249 -2.92 -27.86 7.25
C THR A 249 -1.44 -28.15 7.07
N THR A 250 -0.63 -27.68 8.01
CA THR A 250 0.80 -28.03 8.11
C THR A 250 0.93 -29.37 8.81
N GLU A 251 1.74 -30.27 8.27
CA GLU A 251 2.04 -31.58 8.85
C GLU A 251 3.30 -31.50 9.71
N SER A 252 3.21 -31.95 10.97
CA SER A 252 4.38 -32.17 11.83
C SER A 252 5.01 -33.51 11.49
N VAL A 253 6.33 -33.52 11.30
CA VAL A 253 7.09 -34.72 10.94
C VAL A 253 7.94 -35.12 12.13
N TRP A 254 7.91 -36.40 12.50
CA TRP A 254 8.53 -36.91 13.73
C TRP A 254 9.84 -37.69 13.53
N ALA A 255 10.12 -38.12 12.30
CA ALA A 255 11.41 -38.69 11.94
C ALA A 255 11.95 -38.05 10.65
N TRP A 256 13.24 -37.74 10.65
CA TRP A 256 13.92 -37.06 9.55
C TRP A 256 15.39 -37.45 9.50
N ASP A 257 16.00 -37.28 8.33
CA ASP A 257 17.43 -37.42 8.11
C ASP A 257 18.13 -36.08 8.38
N GLU A 258 18.68 -35.93 9.59
CA GLU A 258 19.32 -34.68 10.04
C GLU A 258 20.49 -34.27 9.14
N GLU A 259 21.34 -35.21 8.73
CA GLU A 259 22.49 -34.92 7.87
C GLU A 259 22.04 -34.38 6.51
N LYS A 260 20.99 -34.95 5.92
CA LYS A 260 20.43 -34.44 4.66
C LYS A 260 19.82 -33.06 4.81
N LEU A 261 19.05 -32.81 5.87
CA LEU A 261 18.44 -31.49 6.10
C LEU A 261 19.50 -30.39 6.28
N LEU A 262 20.54 -30.66 7.07
CA LEU A 262 21.66 -29.73 7.24
C LEU A 262 22.44 -29.54 5.94
N SER A 263 22.59 -30.60 5.12
CA SER A 263 23.19 -30.48 3.80
C SER A 263 22.37 -29.58 2.86
N ILE A 264 21.04 -29.70 2.86
CA ILE A 264 20.17 -28.81 2.07
C ILE A 264 20.33 -27.34 2.50
N LEU A 265 20.37 -27.07 3.81
CA LEU A 265 20.62 -25.71 4.32
C LEU A 265 22.01 -25.19 3.92
N SER A 266 23.02 -26.06 3.82
CA SER A 266 24.36 -25.68 3.37
C SER A 266 24.44 -25.32 1.88
N GLN A 267 23.52 -25.83 1.07
CA GLN A 267 23.43 -25.55 -0.37
C GLN A 267 22.52 -24.37 -0.70
N LEU A 268 21.75 -23.89 0.29
CA LEU A 268 20.79 -22.81 0.11
C LEU A 268 21.49 -21.45 0.27
N ASP A 269 21.62 -20.71 -0.82
CA ASP A 269 22.15 -19.34 -0.79
C ASP A 269 21.09 -18.37 -0.24
N VAL A 270 21.51 -17.53 0.71
CA VAL A 270 20.66 -16.53 1.34
C VAL A 270 21.25 -15.13 1.19
N GLU A 271 20.34 -14.18 1.00
CA GLU A 271 20.66 -12.77 0.84
C GLU A 271 19.85 -11.95 1.87
N ARG A 272 20.52 -11.24 2.78
CA ARG A 272 19.81 -10.50 3.83
C ARG A 272 18.96 -9.38 3.22
N MET A 273 17.65 -9.38 3.51
CA MET A 273 16.75 -8.31 3.12
C MET A 273 16.82 -7.12 4.08
N GLY A 274 16.67 -5.91 3.56
CA GLY A 274 16.57 -4.69 4.36
C GLY A 274 15.24 -4.58 5.12
N TRP A 275 15.23 -3.79 6.19
CA TRP A 275 14.13 -3.63 7.16
C TRP A 275 12.78 -3.12 6.62
N LEU A 276 12.68 -2.78 5.33
CA LEU A 276 11.53 -2.05 4.79
C LEU A 276 10.46 -2.94 4.13
N THR A 277 10.68 -4.25 4.02
CA THR A 277 9.80 -5.14 3.26
C THR A 277 9.60 -6.48 3.97
N ARG A 278 8.41 -6.68 4.54
CA ARG A 278 7.90 -8.03 4.82
C ARG A 278 7.40 -8.61 3.49
N PRO A 279 7.90 -9.77 3.03
CA PRO A 279 7.36 -10.42 1.84
C PRO A 279 5.87 -10.75 2.06
N GLU A 280 5.07 -10.59 1.01
CA GLU A 280 3.63 -10.89 1.06
C GLU A 280 3.46 -12.41 1.19
N GLU A 281 2.92 -12.86 2.32
CA GLU A 281 2.71 -14.28 2.62
C GLU A 281 1.44 -14.77 1.91
N GLU A 282 1.60 -15.48 0.79
CA GLU A 282 0.47 -16.14 0.12
C GLU A 282 0.08 -17.42 0.88
N ALA A 283 -1.14 -17.46 1.41
CA ALA A 283 -1.68 -18.51 2.29
C ALA A 283 -1.77 -19.94 1.67
N GLN A 284 -1.31 -20.14 0.44
CA GLN A 284 -1.31 -21.44 -0.26
C GLN A 284 0.08 -21.85 -0.78
N THR A 285 1.12 -21.10 -0.42
CA THR A 285 2.48 -21.40 -0.85
C THR A 285 3.09 -22.50 0.00
N GLN A 286 3.85 -23.37 -0.67
CA GLN A 286 4.61 -24.43 -0.04
C GLN A 286 5.58 -23.84 1.01
N GLN A 287 5.58 -24.41 2.21
CA GLN A 287 6.38 -23.93 3.34
C GLN A 287 7.07 -25.09 4.05
N PHE A 288 8.31 -24.86 4.48
CA PHE A 288 9.06 -25.79 5.31
C PHE A 288 9.62 -25.05 6.51
N SER A 289 9.29 -25.52 7.72
CA SER A 289 9.74 -24.90 8.96
C SER A 289 10.47 -25.92 9.83
N LEU A 290 11.59 -25.51 10.41
CA LEU A 290 12.38 -26.31 11.32
C LEU A 290 12.87 -25.50 12.52
N ARG A 291 13.06 -26.19 13.64
CA ARG A 291 13.69 -25.63 14.84
C ARG A 291 15.08 -26.19 14.97
N LEU A 292 16.08 -25.31 14.96
CA LEU A 292 17.48 -25.66 15.17
C LEU A 292 17.88 -25.31 16.59
N SER A 293 18.77 -26.09 17.18
CA SER A 293 19.38 -25.77 18.46
C SER A 293 20.88 -26.04 18.46
N ARG A 294 21.62 -25.19 19.17
CA ARG A 294 23.05 -25.38 19.42
C ARG A 294 23.35 -24.83 20.82
N GLY A 295 23.63 -25.72 21.76
CA GLY A 295 23.79 -25.35 23.17
C GLY A 295 22.51 -24.75 23.74
N SER A 296 22.59 -23.52 24.26
CA SER A 296 21.45 -22.78 24.83
C SER A 296 20.69 -21.92 23.82
N GLN A 297 21.14 -21.86 22.55
CA GLN A 297 20.48 -21.07 21.51
C GLN A 297 19.55 -21.93 20.66
N SER A 298 18.42 -21.35 20.27
CA SER A 298 17.47 -21.97 19.34
C SER A 298 17.10 -20.99 18.22
N TRP A 299 16.90 -21.52 17.02
CA TRP A 299 16.44 -20.76 15.86
C TRP A 299 15.19 -21.40 15.27
N TRP A 300 14.22 -20.56 14.90
CA TRP A 300 13.06 -20.96 14.12
C TRP A 300 13.30 -20.50 12.69
N VAL A 301 13.46 -21.47 11.80
CA VAL A 301 13.72 -21.23 10.38
C VAL A 301 12.46 -21.61 9.63
N THR A 302 11.96 -20.70 8.81
CA THR A 302 10.86 -20.97 7.88
C THR A 302 11.28 -20.59 6.46
N CYS A 303 11.14 -21.52 5.54
CA CYS A 303 11.50 -21.39 4.13
C CYS A 303 10.24 -21.37 3.26
N TRP A 304 10.19 -20.40 2.36
CA TRP A 304 9.21 -20.26 1.27
C TRP A 304 9.94 -20.34 -0.08
N PRO A 305 9.23 -20.34 -1.23
CA PRO A 305 9.86 -20.47 -2.53
C PRO A 305 10.88 -19.37 -2.88
N GLN A 306 10.73 -18.16 -2.33
CA GLN A 306 11.55 -16.99 -2.69
C GLN A 306 12.18 -16.29 -1.48
N HIS A 307 11.85 -16.70 -0.26
CA HIS A 307 12.36 -16.07 0.94
C HIS A 307 12.45 -17.04 2.11
N MET A 308 13.22 -16.68 3.12
CA MET A 308 13.42 -17.42 4.35
C MET A 308 13.38 -16.45 5.53
N THR A 309 12.74 -16.85 6.62
CA THR A 309 12.78 -16.13 7.89
C THR A 309 13.53 -16.93 8.93
N VAL A 310 14.33 -16.23 9.73
CA VAL A 310 15.03 -16.81 10.87
C VAL A 310 14.72 -15.98 12.10
N TRP A 311 14.10 -16.59 13.11
CA TRP A 311 13.98 -16.00 14.44
C TRP A 311 14.99 -16.64 15.38
N SER A 312 15.67 -15.82 16.19
CA SER A 312 16.70 -16.25 17.15
C SER A 312 16.25 -15.96 18.59
N THR A 313 16.51 -16.90 19.50
CA THR A 313 16.31 -16.69 20.95
C THR A 313 17.19 -15.60 21.54
N GLU A 314 18.34 -15.32 20.93
CA GLU A 314 19.30 -14.31 21.43
C GLU A 314 18.88 -12.89 21.06
N ASP A 315 18.51 -12.67 19.79
CA ASP A 315 18.20 -11.34 19.27
C ASP A 315 16.74 -10.91 19.49
N HIS A 316 15.87 -11.87 19.84
CA HIS A 316 14.42 -11.68 19.96
C HIS A 316 13.80 -10.98 18.74
N ARG A 317 14.34 -11.21 17.53
CA ARG A 317 13.92 -10.57 16.28
C ARG A 317 13.88 -11.57 15.13
N THR A 318 12.92 -11.38 14.23
CA THR A 318 12.83 -12.11 12.96
C THR A 318 13.67 -11.41 11.90
N MET A 319 14.58 -12.16 11.29
CA MET A 319 15.44 -11.74 10.21
C MET A 319 14.91 -12.31 8.88
N TYR A 320 14.86 -11.47 7.85
CA TYR A 320 14.34 -11.83 6.52
C TYR A 320 15.46 -11.99 5.52
N TYR A 321 15.41 -13.06 4.74
CA TYR A 321 16.39 -13.42 3.73
C TYR A 321 15.69 -13.71 2.40
N HIS A 322 16.24 -13.20 1.31
CA HIS A 322 15.87 -13.55 -0.05
C HIS A 322 16.58 -14.84 -0.47
N LEU A 323 15.87 -15.71 -1.17
CA LEU A 323 16.41 -16.94 -1.74
C LEU A 323 16.55 -16.76 -3.26
N PRO A 324 17.79 -16.61 -3.79
CA PRO A 324 18.01 -16.46 -5.23
C PRO A 324 17.58 -17.68 -6.04
N SER A 325 17.61 -18.86 -5.41
CA SER A 325 17.12 -20.12 -5.94
C SER A 325 16.14 -20.73 -4.95
N PRO A 326 15.03 -21.32 -5.42
CA PRO A 326 14.08 -21.98 -4.53
C PRO A 326 14.75 -23.18 -3.82
N PRO A 327 14.30 -23.54 -2.60
CA PRO A 327 14.75 -24.76 -1.94
C PRO A 327 14.47 -25.99 -2.81
N ASP A 328 15.32 -27.00 -2.72
CA ASP A 328 15.03 -28.31 -3.34
C ASP A 328 13.94 -29.03 -2.53
N TRP A 329 12.69 -28.74 -2.87
CA TRP A 329 11.52 -29.32 -2.23
C TRP A 329 11.45 -30.83 -2.34
N ALA A 330 11.99 -31.42 -3.41
CA ALA A 330 12.02 -32.87 -3.59
C ALA A 330 13.02 -33.52 -2.63
N ALA A 331 14.20 -32.91 -2.48
CA ALA A 331 15.20 -33.35 -1.51
C ALA A 331 14.71 -33.18 -0.06
N ILE A 332 14.05 -32.06 0.26
CA ILE A 332 13.42 -31.84 1.57
C ILE A 332 12.42 -32.94 1.85
N ARG A 333 11.48 -33.18 0.92
CA ARG A 333 10.46 -34.23 1.11
C ARG A 333 11.07 -35.63 1.26
N ALA A 334 12.17 -35.93 0.56
CA ALA A 334 12.87 -37.21 0.66
C ALA A 334 13.66 -37.38 1.97
N ALA A 335 13.94 -36.29 2.69
CA ALA A 335 14.59 -36.32 4.00
C ALA A 335 13.59 -36.47 5.16
N LEU A 336 12.28 -36.39 4.89
CA LEU A 336 11.21 -36.46 5.87
C LEU A 336 10.49 -37.80 5.77
N ASP A 337 10.31 -38.46 6.93
CA ASP A 337 9.49 -39.66 7.03
C ASP A 337 8.09 -39.30 7.52
N PHE A 338 7.16 -39.17 6.57
CA PHE A 338 5.75 -38.84 6.85
C PHE A 338 4.96 -40.03 7.42
N GLU A 339 5.50 -41.26 7.35
CA GLU A 339 4.87 -42.46 7.88
C GLU A 339 5.35 -42.80 9.29
N ALA A 340 6.35 -42.08 9.81
CA ALA A 340 6.85 -42.26 11.15
C ALA A 340 5.76 -41.93 12.19
N GLU A 341 5.44 -42.93 13.01
CA GLU A 341 4.56 -42.74 14.16
C GLU A 341 5.18 -41.73 15.12
N GLU A 342 4.33 -40.87 15.70
CA GLU A 342 4.73 -39.96 16.76
C GLU A 342 5.38 -40.77 17.89
N PRO A 343 6.63 -40.44 18.30
CA PRO A 343 7.34 -41.22 19.29
C PRO A 343 6.51 -41.24 20.58
N GLN A 344 6.12 -42.44 21.01
CA GLN A 344 5.52 -42.65 22.33
C GLN A 344 6.56 -42.29 23.39
N THR A 345 6.52 -41.04 23.83
CA THR A 345 7.34 -40.53 24.92
C THR A 345 6.92 -41.25 26.21
N SER A 346 7.90 -41.89 26.87
CA SER A 346 7.79 -42.70 28.09
C SER A 346 6.55 -42.45 28.96
N ASP A 347 5.67 -43.46 29.12
CA ASP A 347 4.57 -43.72 30.10
C ASP A 347 3.74 -42.57 30.75
N LEU A 348 4.03 -41.32 30.44
CA LEU A 348 3.39 -40.10 30.88
C LEU A 348 3.31 -39.23 29.62
N LEU A 349 2.17 -39.30 28.93
CA LEU A 349 1.85 -38.42 27.82
C LEU A 349 2.07 -36.97 28.28
N ASP A 350 2.88 -36.21 27.54
CA ASP A 350 3.07 -34.78 27.76
C ASP A 350 1.83 -34.08 27.16
N PRO A 351 0.88 -33.55 27.96
CA PRO A 351 -0.26 -32.86 27.37
C PRO A 351 0.24 -31.54 26.77
N HIS A 352 0.35 -31.46 25.45
CA HIS A 352 0.46 -30.16 24.81
C HIS A 352 -0.88 -29.45 24.94
N LEU A 353 -0.83 -28.23 25.48
CA LEU A 353 -1.93 -27.29 25.49
C LEU A 353 -1.72 -26.30 24.35
N TYR A 354 -2.58 -26.38 23.34
CA TYR A 354 -2.60 -25.43 22.25
C TYR A 354 -3.53 -24.28 22.57
N PHE A 355 -3.01 -23.06 22.46
CA PHE A 355 -3.78 -21.84 22.51
C PHE A 355 -4.05 -21.35 21.10
N LYS A 356 -5.34 -21.19 20.75
CA LYS A 356 -5.75 -20.40 19.59
C LYS A 356 -6.46 -19.14 20.08
N LEU A 357 -5.81 -18.00 19.91
CA LEU A 357 -6.33 -16.71 20.33
C LEU A 357 -7.40 -16.22 19.34
N GLU A 358 -8.45 -15.61 19.87
CA GLU A 358 -9.54 -15.03 19.09
C GLU A 358 -9.72 -13.55 19.41
N TRP A 359 -9.85 -12.77 18.33
CA TRP A 359 -10.14 -11.34 18.35
C TRP A 359 -11.60 -11.11 18.00
N ASN A 360 -12.15 -9.99 18.45
CA ASN A 360 -13.51 -9.60 18.09
C ASN A 360 -13.45 -8.63 16.89
N ASP A 361 -14.08 -9.01 15.78
CA ASP A 361 -14.10 -8.19 14.54
C ASP A 361 -14.74 -6.80 14.74
N ASP A 362 -15.56 -6.64 15.79
CA ASP A 362 -16.35 -5.43 16.05
C ASP A 362 -15.80 -4.51 17.15
N SER A 363 -14.65 -4.83 17.75
CA SER A 363 -14.08 -3.96 18.78
C SER A 363 -13.27 -2.82 18.16
N GLU A 364 -13.78 -1.60 18.24
CA GLU A 364 -13.02 -0.33 18.14
C GLU A 364 -11.97 -0.20 19.28
N ILE A 365 -11.30 -1.29 19.63
CA ILE A 365 -10.17 -1.27 20.56
C ILE A 365 -8.96 -0.91 19.70
N LEU A 366 -8.45 0.29 19.93
CA LEU A 366 -7.20 0.80 19.39
C LEU A 366 -6.18 -0.34 19.33
N ALA A 367 -5.66 -0.61 18.12
CA ALA A 367 -4.46 -1.43 17.97
C ALA A 367 -3.44 -0.92 18.99
N SER A 368 -3.07 -1.79 19.93
CA SER A 368 -2.05 -1.45 20.91
C SER A 368 -0.72 -1.37 20.17
N ASP A 369 -0.01 -0.26 20.29
CA ASP A 369 1.39 -0.16 19.82
C ASP A 369 2.34 -1.03 20.68
N GLU A 370 1.83 -1.60 21.78
CA GLU A 370 2.59 -2.41 22.73
C GLU A 370 2.45 -3.91 22.42
N PRO A 371 3.56 -4.66 22.33
CA PRO A 371 3.53 -6.10 22.12
C PRO A 371 2.96 -6.82 23.33
N PHE A 372 2.11 -7.81 23.09
CA PHE A 372 1.70 -8.76 24.12
C PHE A 372 2.41 -10.10 23.94
N PHE A 373 2.74 -10.73 25.06
CA PHE A 373 3.45 -12.01 25.08
C PHE A 373 2.65 -13.07 25.82
N LEU A 374 2.58 -14.26 25.23
CA LEU A 374 2.18 -15.49 25.92
C LEU A 374 3.45 -16.23 26.37
N LEU A 375 3.57 -16.44 27.68
CA LEU A 375 4.71 -17.11 28.30
C LEU A 375 4.26 -18.38 29.02
N CYS A 376 4.76 -19.55 28.62
CA CYS A 376 4.61 -20.78 29.40
C CYS A 376 5.65 -20.78 30.53
N ARG A 377 5.22 -20.51 31.77
CA ARG A 377 6.13 -20.37 32.91
C ARG A 377 6.55 -21.71 33.51
N SER A 378 5.67 -22.71 33.52
CA SER A 378 5.96 -24.02 34.08
C SER A 378 4.83 -25.02 33.79
N LEU A 379 5.19 -26.30 33.64
CA LEU A 379 4.24 -27.42 33.64
C LEU A 379 4.58 -28.38 34.78
N TRP A 380 3.59 -28.68 35.61
CA TRP A 380 3.69 -29.57 36.76
C TRP A 380 2.81 -30.79 36.54
N VAL A 381 3.32 -31.97 36.89
CA VAL A 381 2.54 -33.21 36.94
C VAL A 381 2.50 -33.68 38.38
N GLN A 382 1.30 -33.84 38.92
CA GLN A 382 1.08 -34.26 40.30
C GLN A 382 0.15 -35.48 40.33
N ASP A 383 0.37 -36.36 41.30
CA ASP A 383 -0.56 -37.43 41.61
C ASP A 383 -1.82 -36.85 42.28
N ALA A 384 -3.00 -37.21 41.76
CA ALA A 384 -4.28 -36.69 42.21
C ALA A 384 -4.69 -37.18 43.61
N GLU A 385 -4.20 -38.35 44.03
CA GLU A 385 -4.56 -39.00 45.31
C GLU A 385 -3.58 -38.64 46.43
N THR A 386 -2.29 -38.53 46.12
CA THR A 386 -1.23 -38.28 47.11
C THR A 386 -0.74 -36.83 47.14
N GLY A 387 -0.98 -36.05 46.06
CA GLY A 387 -0.48 -34.69 45.90
C GLY A 387 1.02 -34.60 45.66
N GLU A 388 1.69 -35.75 45.45
CA GLU A 388 3.13 -35.80 45.19
C GLU A 388 3.45 -35.21 43.81
N VAL A 389 4.45 -34.33 43.74
CA VAL A 389 4.93 -33.76 42.47
C VAL A 389 5.80 -34.78 41.77
N LEU A 390 5.25 -35.42 40.73
CA LEU A 390 5.92 -36.45 39.97
C LEU A 390 6.91 -35.86 38.94
N ARG A 391 6.60 -34.67 38.41
CA ARG A 391 7.45 -34.02 37.40
C ARG A 391 7.29 -32.50 37.40
N VAL A 392 8.39 -31.79 37.18
CA VAL A 392 8.43 -30.34 36.97
C VAL A 392 9.18 -30.05 35.68
N ARG A 393 8.51 -29.38 34.74
CA ARG A 393 9.13 -28.80 33.56
C ARG A 393 9.22 -27.29 33.78
N GLY A 394 10.46 -26.79 33.87
CA GLY A 394 10.75 -25.36 34.04
C GLY A 394 10.36 -24.55 32.80
N ARG A 395 10.50 -23.22 32.91
CA ARG A 395 10.19 -22.21 31.89
C ARG A 395 10.50 -22.72 30.48
N ASP A 396 9.46 -22.90 29.67
CA ASP A 396 9.64 -23.12 28.24
C ASP A 396 9.76 -21.71 27.65
N ASP A 397 10.94 -21.36 27.13
CA ASP A 397 11.22 -20.03 26.53
C ASP A 397 10.50 -19.84 25.17
N SER A 398 9.40 -20.57 24.94
CA SER A 398 8.46 -20.29 23.87
C SER A 398 7.65 -19.04 24.21
N SER A 399 8.25 -17.87 24.07
CA SER A 399 7.53 -16.60 24.05
C SER A 399 6.98 -16.37 22.64
N ALA A 400 5.65 -16.46 22.49
CA ALA A 400 4.97 -15.99 21.29
C ALA A 400 4.55 -14.54 21.52
N GLY A 401 5.20 -13.61 20.82
CA GLY A 401 4.88 -12.18 20.84
C GLY A 401 4.12 -11.77 19.59
N PHE A 402 2.98 -11.10 19.75
CA PHE A 402 2.22 -10.54 18.64
C PHE A 402 2.35 -9.00 18.67
N TYR A 403 2.65 -8.40 17.52
CA TYR A 403 2.87 -6.96 17.36
C TYR A 403 1.74 -6.34 16.53
N GLY A 404 1.14 -5.26 17.04
CA GLY A 404 0.15 -4.46 16.30
C GLY A 404 -1.25 -5.07 16.21
N GLU A 405 -1.50 -6.19 16.91
CA GLU A 405 -2.83 -6.79 17.03
C GLU A 405 -3.50 -6.37 18.35
N PRO A 406 -4.83 -6.16 18.39
CA PRO A 406 -5.54 -5.83 19.61
C PRO A 406 -5.46 -6.97 20.64
N PHE A 407 -5.73 -6.67 21.91
CA PHE A 407 -5.66 -7.67 22.97
C PHE A 407 -6.73 -8.78 22.73
N PRO A 408 -6.36 -10.07 22.79
CA PRO A 408 -7.28 -11.17 22.52
C PRO A 408 -8.35 -11.27 23.63
N ILE A 409 -9.60 -11.49 23.24
CA ILE A 409 -10.73 -11.55 24.19
C ILE A 409 -10.97 -13.00 24.65
N ARG A 410 -10.64 -13.97 23.79
CA ARG A 410 -10.84 -15.39 24.06
C ARG A 410 -9.64 -16.22 23.65
N ALA A 411 -9.42 -17.32 24.38
CA ALA A 411 -8.46 -18.36 24.04
C ALA A 411 -9.22 -19.69 23.89
N ARG A 412 -9.09 -20.32 22.72
CA ARG A 412 -9.50 -21.72 22.56
C ARG A 412 -8.39 -22.62 23.08
N LEU A 413 -8.78 -23.51 23.97
CA LEU A 413 -7.91 -24.51 24.58
C LEU A 413 -8.13 -25.84 23.87
N ALA A 414 -7.06 -26.39 23.29
CA ALA A 414 -7.04 -27.75 22.78
C ALA A 414 -5.97 -28.56 23.50
N PHE A 415 -6.31 -29.82 23.80
CA PHE A 415 -5.47 -30.74 24.55
C PHE A 415 -5.34 -32.03 23.74
N ASP A 416 -4.15 -32.59 23.73
CA ASP A 416 -3.90 -33.89 23.09
C ASP A 416 -4.39 -35.07 23.93
N LEU A 417 -4.76 -34.81 25.19
CA LEU A 417 -5.34 -35.80 26.09
C LEU A 417 -6.83 -35.59 26.31
N PRO A 418 -7.63 -36.67 26.38
CA PRO A 418 -9.05 -36.57 26.67
C PRO A 418 -9.24 -36.02 28.10
N VAL A 419 -9.93 -34.89 28.21
CA VAL A 419 -10.07 -34.16 29.47
C VAL A 419 -11.29 -34.61 30.27
N ALA A 420 -11.08 -34.88 31.56
CA ALA A 420 -12.13 -35.19 32.54
C ALA A 420 -12.68 -33.90 33.17
N GLN A 421 -11.78 -33.05 33.64
CA GLN A 421 -12.11 -31.79 34.29
C GLN A 421 -11.03 -30.73 34.00
N ILE A 422 -11.45 -29.48 33.88
CA ILE A 422 -10.56 -28.31 33.75
C ILE A 422 -10.87 -27.35 34.89
N MET A 423 -9.83 -26.87 35.55
CA MET A 423 -9.89 -25.79 36.52
C MET A 423 -9.00 -24.67 36.00
N VAL A 424 -9.51 -23.43 36.02
CA VAL A 424 -8.75 -22.26 35.58
C VAL A 424 -8.86 -21.19 36.64
N SER A 425 -7.72 -20.59 36.98
CA SER A 425 -7.66 -19.38 37.81
C SER A 425 -6.76 -18.36 37.12
N ALA A 426 -7.14 -17.10 37.15
CA ALA A 426 -6.33 -15.98 36.69
C ALA A 426 -5.92 -15.12 37.88
N GLN A 427 -4.65 -14.73 37.95
CA GLN A 427 -4.11 -13.84 38.97
C GLN A 427 -3.62 -12.55 38.32
N GLU A 428 -4.19 -11.43 38.72
CA GLU A 428 -3.75 -10.09 38.30
C GLU A 428 -2.45 -9.68 39.03
N PRO A 429 -1.67 -8.71 38.49
CA PRO A 429 -0.41 -8.25 39.10
C PRO A 429 -0.55 -7.69 40.52
N ASP A 430 -1.74 -7.21 40.88
CA ASP A 430 -2.07 -6.73 42.22
C ASP A 430 -2.34 -7.86 43.24
N GLY A 431 -2.30 -9.11 42.77
CA GLY A 431 -2.54 -10.32 43.56
C GLY A 431 -3.99 -10.77 43.59
N THR A 432 -4.92 -10.05 42.95
CA THR A 432 -6.33 -10.44 42.87
C THR A 432 -6.49 -11.73 42.06
N VAL A 433 -7.18 -12.72 42.61
CA VAL A 433 -7.47 -14.00 41.94
C VAL A 433 -8.91 -13.99 41.45
N THR A 434 -9.08 -14.23 40.16
CA THR A 434 -10.37 -14.27 39.45
C THR A 434 -10.52 -15.64 38.79
N GLU A 435 -11.72 -16.21 38.80
CA GLU A 435 -12.04 -17.43 38.04
C GLU A 435 -12.59 -17.03 36.67
N PRO A 436 -11.78 -17.10 35.59
CA PRO A 436 -12.24 -16.74 34.25
C PRO A 436 -13.31 -17.72 33.76
N VAL A 437 -14.22 -17.23 32.92
CA VAL A 437 -15.33 -18.04 32.40
C VAL A 437 -14.79 -19.05 31.39
N LEU A 438 -14.96 -20.33 31.71
CA LEU A 438 -14.69 -21.45 30.82
C LEU A 438 -16.01 -21.95 30.23
N SER A 439 -16.14 -21.87 28.91
CA SER A 439 -17.29 -22.36 28.15
C SER A 439 -16.90 -23.54 27.24
N ARG A 440 -17.91 -24.31 26.81
CA ARG A 440 -17.72 -25.43 25.89
C ARG A 440 -18.67 -25.28 24.71
N GLU A 441 -18.14 -24.89 23.56
CA GLU A 441 -18.90 -24.72 22.32
C GLU A 441 -18.40 -25.73 21.26
N GLY A 442 -19.31 -26.48 20.63
CA GLY A 442 -18.96 -27.39 19.52
C GLY A 442 -17.97 -28.51 19.86
N GLY A 443 -17.74 -28.81 21.14
CA GLY A 443 -16.76 -29.80 21.58
C GLY A 443 -15.37 -29.22 21.91
N GLN A 444 -15.16 -27.92 21.71
CA GLN A 444 -13.93 -27.21 22.08
C GLN A 444 -14.12 -26.43 23.39
N TYR A 445 -13.04 -26.25 24.15
CA TYR A 445 -13.03 -25.44 25.37
C TYR A 445 -12.59 -24.02 25.05
N THR A 446 -13.35 -23.04 25.52
CA THR A 446 -13.12 -21.62 25.27
C THR A 446 -13.00 -20.88 26.60
N LEU A 447 -11.89 -20.17 26.77
CA LEU A 447 -11.55 -19.40 27.95
C LEU A 447 -11.67 -17.90 27.64
N ASP A 448 -12.49 -17.19 28.40
CA ASP A 448 -12.58 -15.73 28.33
C ASP A 448 -11.38 -15.11 29.05
N LEU A 449 -10.59 -14.31 28.31
CA LEU A 449 -9.40 -13.65 28.83
C LEU A 449 -9.79 -12.32 29.50
N LEU A 450 -9.17 -12.04 30.64
CA LEU A 450 -9.23 -10.73 31.29
C LEU A 450 -8.60 -9.67 30.38
N PRO A 451 -9.17 -8.45 30.30
CA PRO A 451 -8.67 -7.37 29.44
C PRO A 451 -7.39 -6.68 29.99
N ARG A 452 -6.60 -7.38 30.81
CA ARG A 452 -5.42 -6.88 31.52
C ARG A 452 -4.36 -7.98 31.64
N PRO A 453 -3.08 -7.63 31.89
CA PRO A 453 -2.06 -8.62 32.20
C PRO A 453 -2.49 -9.52 33.36
N ALA A 454 -2.33 -10.83 33.21
CA ALA A 454 -2.67 -11.79 34.24
C ALA A 454 -1.90 -13.11 34.06
N THR A 455 -1.68 -13.80 35.17
CA THR A 455 -1.12 -15.16 35.17
C THR A 455 -2.26 -16.16 35.29
N TYR A 456 -2.44 -16.99 34.28
CA TYR A 456 -3.45 -18.03 34.22
C TYR A 456 -2.83 -19.36 34.63
N THR A 457 -3.43 -19.99 35.61
CA THR A 457 -3.12 -21.36 36.00
C THR A 457 -4.24 -22.26 35.50
N ILE A 458 -3.90 -23.20 34.63
CA ILE A 458 -4.83 -24.15 34.04
C ILE A 458 -4.44 -25.54 34.56
N SER A 459 -5.33 -26.14 35.34
CA SER A 459 -5.18 -27.49 35.86
C SER A 459 -6.16 -28.43 35.17
N ILE A 460 -5.66 -29.55 34.66
CA ILE A 460 -6.41 -30.51 33.86
C ILE A 460 -6.31 -31.87 34.53
N LEU A 461 -7.47 -32.50 34.71
CA LEU A 461 -7.58 -33.91 35.04
C LEU A 461 -7.83 -34.69 33.74
N SER A 462 -6.97 -35.65 33.42
CA SER A 462 -7.09 -36.47 32.21
C SER A 462 -8.04 -37.66 32.44
N LYS A 463 -8.87 -38.01 31.44
CA LYS A 463 -9.67 -39.26 31.42
C LYS A 463 -8.82 -40.49 31.11
N ALA A 464 -7.69 -40.31 30.41
CA ALA A 464 -6.81 -41.41 30.06
C ALA A 464 -5.98 -41.88 31.26
N GLN A 465 -5.75 -40.99 32.24
CA GLN A 465 -4.96 -41.23 33.43
C GLN A 465 -5.65 -40.54 34.62
N GLU A 466 -6.71 -41.16 35.14
CA GLU A 466 -7.59 -40.57 36.18
C GLU A 466 -6.88 -40.21 37.50
N SER A 467 -5.64 -40.68 37.70
CA SER A 467 -4.82 -40.41 38.90
C SER A 467 -3.81 -39.26 38.74
N LEU A 468 -3.81 -38.51 37.62
CA LEU A 468 -2.81 -37.46 37.36
C LEU A 468 -3.43 -36.10 37.08
N ILE A 469 -2.95 -35.07 37.78
CA ILE A 469 -3.29 -33.66 37.57
C ILE A 469 -2.12 -32.97 36.87
N TYR A 470 -2.42 -32.38 35.71
CA TYR A 470 -1.48 -31.58 34.95
C TYR A 470 -1.78 -30.11 35.20
N THR A 471 -0.80 -29.35 35.68
CA THR A 471 -0.96 -27.91 35.93
C THR A 471 0.01 -27.11 35.09
N GLY A 472 -0.51 -26.35 34.13
CA GLY A 472 0.25 -25.40 33.32
C GLY A 472 0.03 -23.98 33.80
N THR A 473 1.11 -23.22 33.99
CA THR A 473 1.07 -21.80 34.32
C THR A 473 1.46 -20.97 33.11
N TYR A 474 0.55 -20.12 32.65
CA TYR A 474 0.73 -19.24 31.50
C TYR A 474 0.62 -17.79 31.95
N ALA A 475 1.60 -16.96 31.63
CA ALA A 475 1.51 -15.53 31.86
C ALA A 475 1.19 -14.81 30.56
N PHE A 476 0.19 -13.94 30.62
CA PHE A 476 -0.12 -12.97 29.58
C PHE A 476 0.40 -11.63 30.07
N GLU A 477 1.50 -11.18 29.49
CA GLU A 477 2.14 -9.91 29.85
C GLU A 477 1.90 -8.90 28.72
N VAL A 478 1.37 -7.74 29.09
CA VAL A 478 1.40 -6.52 28.26
C VAL A 478 2.58 -5.71 28.80
N HIS A 479 3.61 -5.53 27.98
CA HIS A 479 4.73 -4.67 28.36
C HIS A 479 4.36 -3.22 28.03
N GLU A 480 4.23 -2.37 29.06
CA GLU A 480 4.23 -0.89 28.94
C GLU A 480 5.52 -0.36 28.28
#